data_AF-A0A972HXX0-F1
#
_entry.id   AF-A0A972HXX0-F1
#
_cell.length_a   1.000
_cell.length_b   1.000
_cell.length_c   1.000
_cell.angle_alpha   90.00
_cell.angle_beta   90.00
_cell.angle_gamma   90.00
#
_symmetry.space_group_name_H-M   'P 1'
#
loop_
_entity.id
_entity.type
_entity.pdbx_description
1 polymer ?
#
loop_
_entity_poly.entity_id
_entity_poly.type
_entity_poly.pdbx_seq_one_letter_code
_entity_poly.pdbx_strand_id
1 'polypeptide(L)'
;MGADGNQKSKGEERMIGEVTKINFREKKGLIHAEDGQDYEFYESSLGNGLKLRDVYEKLDIEFEINQGKTGKRIALNCRAIENKNVKYFKEIVLDLNEKKDQYDTFCDNVKMYAERLKFGKVTTSMIRKIYARVLNAHKVMDIKLLRPHFAYTSGRNEKLPLLREFMNLLDYLAKKMDINNEQHLHNFKQFMEAIVAYRKYVGDDK
;
A
#
# COMPACT_ATOMS: atom_id res chain seq x y z
N MET A 1 -29.46 -34.30 -33.69
CA MET A 1 -29.71 -34.31 -32.24
C MET A 1 -28.42 -33.87 -31.57
N GLY A 2 -28.40 -32.62 -31.11
CA GLY A 2 -27.23 -32.02 -30.50
C GLY A 2 -27.13 -32.36 -29.01
N ALA A 3 -25.89 -32.41 -28.52
CA ALA A 3 -25.56 -32.29 -27.12
C ALA A 3 -24.16 -31.66 -27.02
N ASP A 4 -24.05 -30.38 -27.37
CA ASP A 4 -22.91 -29.56 -26.95
C ASP A 4 -23.14 -29.17 -25.49
N GLY A 5 -22.44 -29.90 -24.61
CA GLY A 5 -22.35 -29.60 -23.19
C GLY A 5 -21.59 -28.30 -22.99
N ASN A 6 -22.33 -27.20 -22.93
CA ASN A 6 -21.84 -25.90 -22.51
C ASN A 6 -21.50 -25.96 -21.01
N GLN A 7 -20.25 -26.34 -20.68
CA GLN A 7 -19.70 -26.16 -19.33
C GLN A 7 -19.56 -24.66 -19.08
N LYS A 8 -20.61 -24.06 -18.51
CA LYS A 8 -20.55 -22.74 -17.89
C LYS A 8 -19.43 -22.75 -16.84
N SER A 9 -18.38 -21.98 -17.09
CA SER A 9 -17.40 -21.62 -16.05
C SER A 9 -18.16 -21.01 -14.88
N LYS A 10 -18.04 -21.63 -13.70
CA LYS A 10 -18.44 -20.98 -12.44
C LYS A 10 -17.62 -19.70 -12.35
N GLY A 11 -18.27 -18.55 -12.25
CA GLY A 11 -17.57 -17.30 -11.93
C GLY A 11 -16.79 -17.51 -10.62
N GLU A 12 -15.47 -17.42 -10.70
CA GLU A 12 -14.59 -17.56 -9.55
C GLU A 12 -14.84 -16.36 -8.63
N GLU A 13 -15.38 -16.62 -7.44
CA GLU A 13 -15.58 -15.58 -6.42
C GLU A 13 -14.21 -15.07 -5.98
N ARG A 14 -13.98 -13.77 -6.26
CA ARG A 14 -12.76 -13.07 -5.87
C ARG A 14 -12.97 -12.35 -4.55
N MET A 15 -11.94 -12.37 -3.73
CA MET A 15 -11.94 -11.77 -2.41
C MET A 15 -10.66 -10.97 -2.20
N ILE A 16 -10.75 -9.94 -1.37
CA ILE A 16 -9.60 -9.14 -0.96
C ILE A 16 -9.29 -9.44 0.51
N GLY A 17 -8.00 -9.51 0.82
CA GLY A 17 -7.52 -9.62 2.18
C GLY A 17 -6.12 -9.10 2.36
N GLU A 18 -5.67 -9.13 3.61
CA GLU A 18 -4.36 -8.68 4.02
C GLU A 18 -3.53 -9.88 4.50
N VAL A 19 -2.27 -9.98 4.06
CA VAL A 19 -1.36 -11.01 4.57
C VAL A 19 -1.06 -10.77 6.05
N THR A 20 -1.38 -11.73 6.90
CA THR A 20 -1.17 -11.63 8.35
C THR A 20 0.02 -12.45 8.84
N LYS A 21 0.41 -13.49 8.10
CA LYS A 21 1.53 -14.36 8.46
C LYS A 21 2.16 -15.02 7.26
N ILE A 22 3.48 -15.22 7.31
CA ILE A 22 4.24 -15.92 6.27
C ILE A 22 5.16 -16.94 6.92
N ASN A 23 5.20 -18.15 6.37
CA ASN A 23 6.16 -19.19 6.73
C ASN A 23 6.97 -19.58 5.48
N PHE A 24 8.17 -19.02 5.38
CA PHE A 24 9.09 -19.29 4.27
C PHE A 24 9.60 -20.75 4.23
N ARG A 25 9.65 -21.46 5.36
CA ARG A 25 10.07 -22.88 5.40
C ARG A 25 9.00 -23.78 4.81
N GLU A 26 7.74 -23.54 5.17
CA GLU A 26 6.58 -24.30 4.69
C GLU A 26 6.02 -23.75 3.37
N LYS A 27 6.63 -22.69 2.81
CA LYS A 27 6.24 -22.06 1.55
C LYS A 27 4.74 -21.69 1.51
N LYS A 28 4.22 -21.16 2.61
CA LYS A 28 2.81 -20.78 2.76
C LYS A 28 2.63 -19.53 3.61
N GLY A 29 1.43 -18.97 3.60
CA GLY A 29 1.03 -17.88 4.48
C GLY A 29 -0.47 -17.85 4.75
N LEU A 30 -0.89 -16.84 5.52
CA LEU A 30 -2.27 -16.58 5.88
C LEU A 30 -2.68 -15.20 5.39
N ILE A 31 -3.89 -15.13 4.83
CA ILE A 31 -4.58 -13.90 4.44
C ILE A 31 -5.80 -13.78 5.33
N HIS A 32 -5.95 -12.65 6.03
CA HIS A 32 -7.20 -12.29 6.70
C HIS A 32 -8.04 -11.47 5.73
N ALA A 33 -9.19 -12.01 5.34
CA ALA A 33 -10.01 -11.45 4.29
C ALA A 33 -11.14 -10.56 4.81
N GLU A 34 -11.76 -9.82 3.89
CA GLU A 34 -12.83 -8.87 4.20
C GLU A 34 -14.11 -9.51 4.75
N ASP A 35 -14.31 -10.81 4.53
CA ASP A 35 -15.37 -11.61 5.16
C ASP A 35 -15.10 -11.95 6.64
N GLY A 36 -13.97 -11.48 7.17
CA GLY A 36 -13.52 -11.71 8.55
C GLY A 36 -12.90 -13.09 8.76
N GLN A 37 -12.55 -13.80 7.70
CA GLN A 37 -12.04 -15.17 7.75
C GLN A 37 -10.58 -15.27 7.29
N ASP A 38 -9.90 -16.30 7.77
CA ASP A 38 -8.52 -16.59 7.36
C ASP A 38 -8.47 -17.62 6.23
N TYR A 39 -7.64 -17.33 5.23
CA TYR A 39 -7.37 -18.16 4.07
C TYR A 39 -5.88 -18.51 4.01
N GLU A 40 -5.58 -19.80 3.85
CA GLU A 40 -4.20 -20.22 3.59
C GLU A 40 -3.86 -20.06 2.11
N PHE A 41 -2.68 -19.52 1.82
CA PHE A 41 -2.11 -19.54 0.47
C PHE A 41 -0.78 -20.28 0.47
N TYR A 42 -0.46 -20.92 -0.64
CA TYR A 42 0.82 -21.58 -0.87
C TYR A 42 1.64 -20.80 -1.89
N GLU A 43 2.96 -21.01 -1.95
CA GLU A 43 3.81 -20.42 -2.99
C GLU A 43 3.28 -20.74 -4.41
N SER A 44 2.72 -21.93 -4.61
CA SER A 44 2.08 -22.34 -5.86
C SER A 44 0.76 -21.61 -6.16
N SER A 45 0.13 -20.98 -5.17
CA SER A 45 -1.09 -20.18 -5.33
C SER A 45 -0.80 -18.76 -5.83
N LEU A 46 0.46 -18.31 -5.82
CA LEU A 46 0.83 -16.95 -6.22
C LEU A 46 0.76 -16.78 -7.74
N GLY A 47 -0.04 -15.82 -8.20
CA GLY A 47 -0.23 -15.50 -9.61
C GLY A 47 0.57 -14.28 -10.07
N ASN A 48 0.51 -13.98 -11.37
CA ASN A 48 1.06 -12.75 -11.99
C ASN A 48 2.55 -12.48 -11.68
N GLY A 49 3.35 -13.54 -11.54
CA GLY A 49 4.80 -13.41 -11.27
C GLY A 49 5.14 -12.96 -9.84
N LEU A 50 4.16 -12.87 -8.94
CA LEU A 50 4.38 -12.65 -7.52
C LEU A 50 5.13 -13.85 -6.95
N LYS A 51 6.26 -13.60 -6.28
CA LYS A 51 7.05 -14.65 -5.61
C LYS A 51 6.88 -14.53 -4.11
N LEU A 52 7.01 -15.64 -3.38
CA LEU A 52 6.84 -15.64 -1.93
C LEU A 52 7.79 -14.66 -1.22
N ARG A 53 9.00 -14.48 -1.74
CA ARG A 53 9.98 -13.49 -1.23
C ARG A 53 9.54 -12.03 -1.33
N ASP A 54 8.60 -11.75 -2.23
CA ASP A 54 8.05 -10.40 -2.46
C ASP A 54 6.79 -10.16 -1.62
N VAL A 55 6.28 -11.21 -0.95
CA VAL A 55 5.15 -11.15 -0.02
C VAL A 55 5.65 -10.76 1.36
N TYR A 56 4.94 -9.84 2.01
CA TYR A 56 5.23 -9.36 3.36
C TYR A 56 3.93 -9.17 4.14
N GLU A 57 4.00 -9.21 5.47
CA GLU A 57 2.83 -8.93 6.32
C GLU A 57 2.30 -7.52 6.04
N LYS A 58 0.97 -7.37 6.04
CA LYS A 58 0.25 -6.19 5.57
C LYS A 58 0.19 -6.02 4.05
N LEU A 59 0.70 -6.94 3.23
CA LEU A 59 0.46 -6.87 1.79
C LEU A 59 -1.02 -7.14 1.50
N ASP A 60 -1.66 -6.24 0.76
CA ASP A 60 -3.04 -6.44 0.29
C ASP A 60 -3.01 -7.37 -0.93
N ILE A 61 -3.84 -8.41 -0.90
CA ILE A 61 -3.90 -9.46 -1.91
C ILE A 61 -5.36 -9.66 -2.36
N GLU A 62 -5.56 -9.69 -3.68
CA GLU A 62 -6.76 -10.25 -4.32
C GLU A 62 -6.51 -11.75 -4.58
N PHE A 63 -7.50 -12.59 -4.31
CA PHE A 63 -7.40 -14.03 -4.54
C PHE A 63 -8.76 -14.65 -4.87
N GLU A 64 -8.72 -15.85 -5.42
CA GLU A 64 -9.89 -16.69 -5.68
C GLU A 64 -10.02 -17.76 -4.60
N ILE A 65 -11.26 -18.08 -4.24
CA ILE A 65 -11.53 -19.04 -3.16
C ILE A 65 -11.66 -20.45 -3.71
N ASN A 66 -10.91 -21.39 -3.12
CA ASN A 66 -11.18 -22.81 -3.28
C ASN A 66 -11.58 -23.43 -1.94
N GLN A 67 -12.82 -23.90 -1.86
CA GLN A 67 -13.28 -24.73 -0.76
C GLN A 67 -12.89 -26.18 -1.05
N GLY A 68 -11.76 -26.61 -0.52
CA GLY A 68 -11.36 -28.02 -0.58
C GLY A 68 -12.38 -28.92 0.12
N LYS A 69 -12.45 -30.20 -0.28
CA LYS A 69 -13.31 -31.23 0.36
C LYS A 69 -13.09 -31.39 1.88
N THR A 70 -12.00 -30.85 2.40
CA THR A 70 -11.57 -30.93 3.81
C THR A 70 -12.05 -29.76 4.67
N GLY A 71 -12.88 -28.85 4.13
CA GLY A 71 -13.34 -27.64 4.85
C GLY A 71 -12.26 -26.57 5.02
N LYS A 72 -11.04 -26.83 4.54
CA LYS A 72 -9.94 -25.88 4.56
C LYS A 72 -10.13 -24.83 3.46
N ARG A 73 -10.10 -23.56 3.85
CA ARG A 73 -10.22 -22.42 2.94
C ARG A 73 -8.87 -22.06 2.36
N ILE A 74 -8.73 -22.23 1.05
CA ILE A 74 -7.47 -22.02 0.34
C ILE A 74 -7.66 -20.85 -0.63
N ALA A 75 -6.72 -19.90 -0.57
CA ALA A 75 -6.59 -18.84 -1.54
C ALA A 75 -5.78 -19.33 -2.76
N LEU A 76 -6.32 -19.09 -3.95
CA LEU A 76 -5.71 -19.38 -5.25
C LEU A 76 -5.51 -18.09 -6.04
N ASN A 77 -4.65 -18.14 -7.07
CA ASN A 77 -4.40 -17.04 -7.98
C ASN A 77 -4.12 -15.71 -7.26
N CYS A 78 -3.40 -15.77 -6.14
CA CYS A 78 -3.14 -14.63 -5.26
C CYS A 78 -2.31 -13.57 -5.99
N ARG A 79 -2.80 -12.33 -5.99
CA ARG A 79 -2.18 -11.19 -6.66
C ARG A 79 -2.03 -10.05 -5.68
N ALA A 80 -0.84 -9.47 -5.61
CA ALA A 80 -0.62 -8.24 -4.87
C ALA A 80 -1.44 -7.11 -5.50
N ILE A 81 -2.18 -6.37 -4.68
CA ILE A 81 -2.92 -5.18 -5.10
C ILE A 81 -2.37 -3.95 -4.39
N GLU A 82 -2.68 -2.77 -4.93
CA GLU A 82 -2.31 -1.51 -4.30
C GLU A 82 -3.13 -1.27 -3.03
N ASN A 83 -2.46 -0.82 -1.96
CA ASN A 83 -3.13 -0.54 -0.71
C ASN A 83 -4.20 0.55 -0.86
N LYS A 84 -5.34 0.36 -0.20
CA LYS A 84 -6.48 1.29 -0.29
C LYS A 84 -6.13 2.74 0.07
N ASN A 85 -5.31 2.96 1.10
CA ASN A 85 -4.91 4.32 1.50
C ASN A 85 -3.97 4.91 0.46
N VAL A 86 -3.04 4.11 -0.09
CA VAL A 86 -2.13 4.54 -1.17
C VAL A 86 -2.94 4.98 -2.39
N LYS A 87 -3.93 4.17 -2.81
CA LYS A 87 -4.84 4.53 -3.91
C LYS A 87 -5.58 5.84 -3.61
N TYR A 88 -6.18 5.95 -2.43
CA TYR A 88 -6.87 7.15 -1.98
C TYR A 88 -5.95 8.40 -2.01
N PHE A 89 -4.72 8.29 -1.52
CA PHE A 89 -3.78 9.40 -1.52
C PHE A 89 -3.40 9.87 -2.92
N LYS A 90 -3.26 8.94 -3.89
CA LYS A 90 -3.01 9.31 -5.29
C LYS A 90 -4.13 10.14 -5.90
N GLU A 91 -5.37 9.93 -5.45
CA GLU A 91 -6.56 10.61 -5.95
C GLU A 91 -6.85 11.93 -5.23
N ILE A 92 -6.48 12.04 -3.95
CA ILE A 92 -6.86 13.20 -3.12
C ILE A 92 -5.72 14.21 -2.91
N VAL A 93 -4.47 13.76 -2.76
CA VAL A 93 -3.44 14.59 -2.11
C VAL A 93 -3.13 15.85 -2.92
N LEU A 94 -3.05 15.76 -4.24
CA LEU A 94 -2.72 16.95 -5.05
C LEU A 94 -3.88 17.96 -5.11
N ASP A 95 -5.11 17.51 -4.88
CA ASP A 95 -6.34 18.32 -4.99
C ASP A 95 -7.01 18.58 -3.62
N LEU A 96 -6.31 18.34 -2.51
CA LEU A 96 -6.89 18.35 -1.15
C LEU A 96 -7.61 19.66 -0.82
N ASN A 97 -7.06 20.80 -1.25
CA ASN A 97 -7.67 22.12 -1.04
C ASN A 97 -8.99 22.32 -1.81
N GLU A 98 -9.23 21.58 -2.89
CA GLU A 98 -10.50 21.62 -3.65
C GLU A 98 -11.53 20.65 -3.06
N LYS A 99 -11.09 19.66 -2.29
CA LYS A 99 -11.89 18.58 -1.69
C LYS A 99 -11.97 18.71 -0.17
N LYS A 100 -12.26 19.92 0.31
CA LYS A 100 -12.24 20.26 1.76
C LYS A 100 -13.24 19.44 2.58
N ASP A 101 -14.35 19.06 1.99
CA ASP A 101 -15.36 18.16 2.56
C ASP A 101 -14.79 16.76 2.88
N GLN A 102 -13.68 16.37 2.25
CA GLN A 102 -13.01 15.09 2.48
C GLN A 102 -11.86 15.19 3.51
N TYR A 103 -11.67 16.33 4.18
CA TYR A 103 -10.51 16.53 5.05
C TYR A 103 -10.49 15.59 6.27
N ASP A 104 -11.65 15.31 6.87
CA ASP A 104 -11.76 14.34 7.97
C ASP A 104 -11.42 12.92 7.49
N THR A 105 -11.99 12.51 6.35
CA THR A 105 -11.66 11.24 5.68
C THR A 105 -10.17 11.16 5.36
N PHE A 106 -9.57 12.26 4.91
CA PHE A 106 -8.14 12.35 4.66
C PHE A 106 -7.34 12.10 5.94
N CYS A 107 -7.70 12.75 7.04
CA CYS A 107 -7.06 12.55 8.33
C CYS A 107 -7.17 11.10 8.82
N ASP A 108 -8.33 10.46 8.68
CA ASP A 108 -8.52 9.05 9.02
C ASP A 108 -7.64 8.12 8.19
N ASN A 109 -7.59 8.34 6.87
CA ASN A 109 -6.71 7.56 5.98
C ASN A 109 -5.23 7.76 6.33
N VAL A 110 -4.80 8.99 6.62
CA VAL A 110 -3.42 9.28 7.05
C VAL A 110 -3.10 8.58 8.36
N LYS A 111 -4.01 8.60 9.34
CA LYS A 111 -3.84 7.88 10.61
C LYS A 111 -3.72 6.37 10.40
N MET A 112 -4.61 5.78 9.62
CA MET A 112 -4.55 4.35 9.27
C MET A 112 -3.24 3.98 8.56
N TYR A 113 -2.78 4.84 7.65
CA TYR A 113 -1.51 4.62 6.97
C TYR A 113 -0.31 4.81 7.90
N ALA A 114 -0.36 5.74 8.85
CA ALA A 114 0.67 5.91 9.86
C ALA A 114 0.82 4.67 10.76
N GLU A 115 -0.28 4.00 11.13
CA GLU A 115 -0.27 2.71 11.84
C GLU A 115 0.38 1.61 10.99
N ARG A 116 0.04 1.56 9.69
CA ARG A 116 0.68 0.64 8.73
C ARG A 116 2.20 0.88 8.68
N LEU A 117 2.64 2.13 8.61
CA LEU A 117 4.06 2.48 8.64
C LEU A 117 4.73 2.07 9.97
N LYS A 118 4.04 2.24 11.12
CA LYS A 118 4.51 1.75 12.43
C LYS A 118 4.73 0.24 12.40
N PHE A 119 3.75 -0.53 11.91
CA PHE A 119 3.87 -1.97 11.75
C PHE A 119 5.07 -2.36 10.88
N GLY A 120 5.27 -1.65 9.77
CA GLY A 120 6.42 -1.81 8.89
C GLY A 120 7.77 -1.37 9.46
N LYS A 121 7.84 -1.03 10.75
CA LYS A 121 9.03 -0.51 11.44
C LYS A 121 9.62 0.73 10.78
N VAL A 122 8.79 1.49 10.06
CA VAL A 122 9.17 2.79 9.51
C VAL A 122 9.11 3.80 10.65
N THR A 123 10.27 4.32 11.06
CA THR A 123 10.37 5.22 12.21
C THR A 123 10.11 6.66 11.82
N THR A 124 9.70 7.48 12.79
CA THR A 124 9.48 8.92 12.60
C THR A 124 10.76 9.62 12.14
N SER A 125 11.94 9.16 12.56
CA SER A 125 13.23 9.75 12.12
C SER A 125 13.51 9.51 10.63
N MET A 126 13.09 8.36 10.08
CA MET A 126 13.22 8.06 8.65
C MET A 126 12.33 8.98 7.82
N ILE A 127 11.08 9.18 8.25
CA ILE A 127 10.12 10.07 7.57
C ILE A 127 10.59 11.53 7.68
N ARG A 128 11.02 11.98 8.87
CA ARG A 128 11.48 13.36 9.12
C ARG A 128 12.62 13.79 8.21
N LYS A 129 13.53 12.89 7.84
CA LYS A 129 14.63 13.19 6.90
C LYS A 129 14.13 13.61 5.52
N ILE A 130 13.05 12.99 5.05
CA ILE A 130 12.40 13.35 3.78
C ILE A 130 11.54 14.59 3.97
N TYR A 131 10.74 14.66 5.04
CA TYR A 131 9.91 15.80 5.37
C TYR A 131 10.70 17.11 5.43
N ALA A 132 11.88 17.13 6.05
CA ALA A 132 12.72 18.33 6.11
C ALA A 132 13.09 18.86 4.71
N ARG A 133 13.36 17.97 3.74
CA ARG A 133 13.63 18.34 2.35
C ARG A 133 12.38 18.88 1.65
N VAL A 134 11.24 18.25 1.90
CA VAL A 134 9.94 18.68 1.37
C VAL A 134 9.53 20.05 1.91
N LEU A 135 9.71 20.28 3.21
CA LEU A 135 9.37 21.54 3.86
C LEU A 135 10.17 22.71 3.27
N ASN A 136 11.45 22.48 2.99
CA ASN A 136 12.38 23.46 2.39
C ASN A 136 12.21 23.65 0.87
N ALA A 137 11.34 22.89 0.20
CA ALA A 137 11.04 23.12 -1.22
C ALA A 137 10.26 24.43 -1.41
N HIS A 138 10.68 25.28 -2.34
CA HIS A 138 10.01 26.55 -2.62
C HIS A 138 9.09 26.48 -3.84
N LYS A 139 9.39 25.57 -4.78
CA LYS A 139 8.60 25.34 -6.00
C LYS A 139 8.42 23.85 -6.28
N VAL A 140 7.44 23.50 -7.11
CA VAL A 140 7.15 22.12 -7.50
C VAL A 140 8.37 21.40 -8.08
N MET A 141 9.20 22.11 -8.84
CA MET A 141 10.43 21.55 -9.41
C MET A 141 11.37 20.99 -8.34
N ASP A 142 11.43 21.63 -7.16
CA ASP A 142 12.28 21.16 -6.06
C ASP A 142 11.81 19.80 -5.55
N ILE A 143 10.48 19.57 -5.48
CA ILE A 143 9.91 18.26 -5.13
C ILE A 143 10.20 17.22 -6.22
N LYS A 144 10.07 17.59 -7.51
CA LYS A 144 10.41 16.69 -8.62
C LYS A 144 11.89 16.26 -8.59
N LEU A 145 12.79 17.14 -8.16
CA LEU A 145 14.21 16.83 -7.98
C LEU A 145 14.48 15.88 -6.80
N LEU A 146 13.52 15.68 -5.89
CA LEU A 146 13.65 14.69 -4.80
C LEU A 146 13.37 13.25 -5.25
N ARG A 147 12.87 13.01 -6.46
CA ARG A 147 12.54 11.66 -6.95
C ARG A 147 13.70 10.66 -6.85
N PRO A 148 14.94 10.98 -7.25
CA PRO A 148 16.09 10.09 -7.01
C PRO A 148 16.37 9.83 -5.53
N HIS A 149 16.11 10.81 -4.65
CA HIS A 149 16.25 10.63 -3.20
C HIS A 149 15.22 9.65 -2.63
N PHE A 150 13.99 9.63 -3.14
CA PHE A 150 12.97 8.64 -2.76
C PHE A 150 13.42 7.23 -3.17
N ALA A 151 13.88 7.07 -4.42
CA ALA A 151 14.42 5.80 -4.91
C ALA A 151 15.61 5.32 -4.09
N TYR A 152 16.58 6.20 -3.82
CA TYR A 152 17.74 5.88 -2.98
C TYR A 152 17.32 5.47 -1.56
N THR A 153 16.40 6.21 -0.94
CA THR A 153 15.91 5.92 0.42
C THR A 153 15.23 4.55 0.50
N SER A 154 14.43 4.20 -0.51
CA SER A 154 13.86 2.86 -0.63
C SER A 154 14.95 1.80 -0.81
N GLY A 155 15.87 1.99 -1.77
CA GLY A 155 16.90 1.00 -2.12
C GLY A 155 17.86 0.67 -0.98
N ARG A 156 18.31 1.67 -0.21
CA ARG A 156 19.18 1.44 0.96
C ARG A 156 18.49 0.77 2.15
N ASN A 157 17.17 0.63 2.11
CA ASN A 157 16.33 0.06 3.17
C ASN A 157 15.46 -1.08 2.60
N GLU A 158 16.01 -1.91 1.70
CA GLU A 158 15.30 -2.95 0.96
C GLU A 158 14.46 -3.92 1.82
N LYS A 159 14.84 -4.09 3.10
CA LYS A 159 14.14 -4.94 4.07
C LYS A 159 12.85 -4.32 4.63
N LEU A 160 12.54 -3.08 4.28
CA LEU A 160 11.36 -2.35 4.76
C LEU A 160 10.41 -2.08 3.58
N PRO A 161 9.60 -3.09 3.18
CA PRO A 161 8.72 -2.98 2.01
C PRO A 161 7.71 -1.83 2.13
N LEU A 162 7.22 -1.55 3.34
CA LEU A 162 6.30 -0.44 3.60
C LEU A 162 6.97 0.95 3.50
N LEU A 163 8.28 1.05 3.75
CA LEU A 163 9.01 2.28 3.43
C LEU A 163 9.11 2.47 1.90
N ARG A 164 9.38 1.39 1.17
CA ARG A 164 9.41 1.43 -0.30
C ARG A 164 8.05 1.83 -0.88
N GLU A 165 6.96 1.27 -0.36
CA GLU A 165 5.58 1.65 -0.72
C GLU A 165 5.38 3.17 -0.53
N PHE A 166 5.77 3.70 0.64
CA PHE A 166 5.66 5.14 0.92
C PHE A 166 6.54 5.99 -0.01
N MET A 167 7.80 5.61 -0.26
CA MET A 167 8.68 6.33 -1.20
C MET A 167 8.12 6.31 -2.64
N ASN A 168 7.51 5.20 -3.06
CA ASN A 168 6.87 5.09 -4.36
C ASN A 168 5.62 5.98 -4.47
N LEU A 169 4.84 6.11 -3.39
CA LEU A 169 3.72 7.06 -3.32
C LEU A 169 4.23 8.51 -3.47
N LEU A 170 5.30 8.88 -2.77
CA LEU A 170 5.90 10.21 -2.91
C LEU A 170 6.44 10.46 -4.32
N ASP A 171 7.10 9.48 -4.94
CA ASP A 171 7.55 9.58 -6.34
C ASP A 171 6.37 9.77 -7.30
N TYR A 172 5.31 9.01 -7.12
CA TYR A 172 4.09 9.12 -7.93
C TYR A 172 3.50 10.53 -7.85
N LEU A 173 3.29 11.03 -6.63
CA LEU A 173 2.72 12.35 -6.40
C LEU A 173 3.64 13.43 -7.01
N ALA A 174 4.94 13.39 -6.73
CA ALA A 174 5.92 14.31 -7.31
C ALA A 174 5.91 14.29 -8.84
N LYS A 175 5.81 13.11 -9.45
CA LYS A 175 5.70 12.95 -10.91
C LYS A 175 4.42 13.61 -11.45
N LYS A 176 3.30 13.46 -10.76
CA LYS A 176 1.98 13.97 -11.17
C LYS A 176 1.76 15.47 -10.97
N MET A 177 2.53 16.12 -10.09
CA MET A 177 2.42 17.58 -9.92
C MET A 177 2.64 18.34 -11.23
N ASP A 178 1.75 19.27 -11.56
CA ASP A 178 2.02 20.35 -12.52
C ASP A 178 3.06 21.33 -11.96
N ILE A 179 4.07 21.67 -12.78
CA ILE A 179 5.20 22.53 -12.41
C ILE A 179 4.79 23.97 -12.07
N ASN A 180 3.67 24.45 -12.65
CA ASN A 180 3.17 25.82 -12.44
C ASN A 180 2.10 25.90 -11.35
N ASN A 181 1.75 24.78 -10.72
CA ASN A 181 0.70 24.73 -9.71
C ASN A 181 1.28 24.73 -8.29
N GLU A 182 1.36 25.90 -7.67
CA GLU A 182 1.83 26.05 -6.28
C GLU A 182 0.90 25.37 -5.27
N GLN A 183 -0.38 25.20 -5.60
CA GLN A 183 -1.34 24.52 -4.74
C GLN A 183 -1.00 23.03 -4.56
N HIS A 184 -0.46 22.38 -5.60
CA HIS A 184 0.07 21.02 -5.49
C HIS A 184 1.21 20.92 -4.48
N LEU A 185 2.13 21.90 -4.48
CA LEU A 185 3.23 21.94 -3.52
C LEU A 185 2.69 22.09 -2.10
N HIS A 186 1.75 23.01 -1.90
CA HIS A 186 1.12 23.24 -0.60
C HIS A 186 0.42 21.97 -0.08
N ASN A 187 -0.41 21.33 -0.89
CA ASN A 187 -1.15 20.13 -0.47
C ASN A 187 -0.20 18.95 -0.18
N PHE A 188 0.88 18.81 -0.95
CA PHE A 188 1.89 17.79 -0.68
C PHE A 188 2.66 18.03 0.62
N LYS A 189 2.98 19.29 0.95
CA LYS A 189 3.57 19.65 2.26
C LYS A 189 2.62 19.32 3.41
N GLN A 190 1.34 19.66 3.29
CA GLN A 190 0.32 19.30 4.27
C GLN A 190 0.22 17.77 4.44
N PHE A 191 0.22 17.01 3.34
CA PHE A 191 0.23 15.54 3.40
C PHE A 191 1.44 14.99 4.14
N MET A 192 2.64 15.48 3.83
CA MET A 192 3.86 15.05 4.52
C MET A 192 3.86 15.43 6.01
N GLU A 193 3.33 16.61 6.35
CA GLU A 193 3.16 17.04 7.74
C GLU A 193 2.19 16.13 8.49
N ALA A 194 1.02 15.83 7.91
CA ALA A 194 0.03 14.94 8.50
C ALA A 194 0.60 13.53 8.73
N ILE A 195 1.34 12.98 7.76
CA ILE A 195 2.01 11.68 7.91
C ILE A 195 3.01 11.71 9.06
N VAL A 196 3.84 12.76 9.19
CA VAL A 196 4.79 12.90 10.30
C VAL A 196 4.06 13.03 11.64
N ALA A 197 3.01 13.84 11.71
CA ALA A 197 2.24 14.09 12.91
C ALA A 197 1.56 12.80 13.40
N TYR A 198 0.80 12.12 12.53
CA TYR A 198 0.14 10.88 12.89
C TYR A 198 1.14 9.75 13.15
N ARG A 199 2.25 9.68 12.40
CA ARG A 199 3.28 8.68 12.71
C ARG A 199 3.89 8.90 14.10
N LYS A 200 4.11 10.15 14.50
CA LYS A 200 4.55 10.49 15.86
C LYS A 200 3.48 10.19 16.91
N TYR A 201 2.20 10.45 16.60
CA TYR A 201 1.08 10.16 17.48
C TYR A 201 0.91 8.66 17.78
N VAL A 202 0.98 7.82 16.75
CA VAL A 202 0.85 6.36 16.92
C VAL A 202 2.15 5.70 17.38
N GLY A 203 3.28 6.38 17.23
CA GLY A 203 4.60 5.84 17.52
C GLY A 203 5.04 6.04 18.96
N ASP A 204 5.57 4.99 19.56
CA ASP A 204 6.28 5.06 20.85
C ASP A 204 7.78 5.38 20.64
N ASP A 205 8.12 6.09 19.56
CA ASP A 205 9.49 6.45 19.20
C ASP A 205 10.03 7.47 20.23
N LYS A 206 10.53 6.98 21.38
CA LYS A 206 11.31 7.77 22.35
C LYS A 206 12.65 8.19 21.76
#